data_AF-A0A943M729-F1
#
_entry.id   AF-A0A943M729-F1
#
_cell.length_a   1.000
_cell.length_b   1.000
_cell.length_c   1.000
_cell.angle_alpha   90.00
_cell.angle_beta   90.00
_cell.angle_gamma   90.00
#
_symmetry.space_group_name_H-M   'P 1'
#
loop_
_entity.id
_entity.type
_entity.pdbx_description
1 polymer ?
#
loop_
_entity_poly.entity_id
_entity_poly.type
_entity_poly.pdbx_seq_one_letter_code
_entity_poly.pdbx_strand_id
1 'polypeptide(L)'
;MDIITQILGKRPGKIFAVHLSYKSRANQRGRTPKYPSYFFKAPSSLTGSDVVVRPEGTELLGFEGEVAAVIGKEARNVSVANAWSHVGWITASNDLGLHDMRYADKGSNVRSKSGDGYTPVGPTLLDASELSEDRIGVRTWLDGQLVSDDSTAGMLFSISTMVADLSRLLTLEEGDVILTGVPAGASVAEPGQVIEVEVFDLDRPEVTTGKLRTEVKSGPALAEVGNPPKVDDKQRSDAWGYPIGEEAEKAAQTAPLDPQLRARLENVAVATLSVQLRSRGFNEVSFDGVTPLRPGMKIVGTARTLRYLPYRKDLFDKMGGGFNHQKQAIDSVGEGEVLVMEARRDNTAGTLGDILALRAKVRGAAGVITDGSVRDAAAVAEVGIPVFCGGQHPAVLGRRHVPYEHDVTISCGGATVMVGDVIVADDDGAIVIPRHLVEEVVAAAEDQEHRETFIAQMVAEGASVDGLYPIKKPEWKTRYEAWLQDNPLPSSLRESK
;
A
#
# COMPACT_ATOMS: atom_id res chain seq x y z
N MET A 1 -38.78 -9.82 6.17
CA MET A 1 -39.07 -10.03 4.73
C MET A 1 -38.62 -8.80 3.97
N ASP A 2 -37.94 -8.96 2.85
CA ASP A 2 -37.40 -7.85 2.06
C ASP A 2 -38.48 -7.04 1.31
N ILE A 3 -38.16 -5.82 0.88
CA ILE A 3 -39.09 -4.90 0.23
C ILE A 3 -39.52 -5.37 -1.17
N ILE A 4 -38.66 -6.07 -1.91
CA ILE A 4 -38.93 -6.53 -3.28
C ILE A 4 -40.01 -7.62 -3.25
N THR A 5 -39.84 -8.61 -2.37
CA THR A 5 -40.84 -9.66 -2.16
C THR A 5 -42.18 -9.09 -1.69
N GLN A 6 -42.17 -8.06 -0.85
CA GLN A 6 -43.39 -7.39 -0.39
C GLN A 6 -44.16 -6.74 -1.55
N ILE A 7 -43.45 -6.02 -2.43
CA ILE A 7 -44.07 -5.28 -3.54
C ILE A 7 -44.54 -6.21 -4.65
N LEU A 8 -43.73 -7.20 -5.02
CA LEU A 8 -44.03 -8.10 -6.14
C LEU A 8 -44.95 -9.27 -5.75
N GLY A 9 -45.14 -9.52 -4.46
CA GLY A 9 -45.89 -10.69 -3.95
C GLY A 9 -45.22 -12.03 -4.24
N LYS A 10 -43.98 -12.02 -4.74
CA LYS A 10 -43.15 -13.19 -5.05
C LYS A 10 -41.69 -12.89 -4.73
N ARG A 11 -40.95 -13.92 -4.31
CA ARG A 11 -39.52 -13.79 -4.05
C ARG A 11 -38.74 -13.65 -5.37
N PRO A 12 -37.71 -12.79 -5.44
CA PRO A 12 -36.75 -12.76 -6.55
C PRO A 12 -36.24 -14.15 -6.95
N GLY A 13 -36.19 -14.41 -8.26
CA GLY A 13 -35.73 -15.69 -8.79
C GLY A 13 -34.21 -15.85 -8.72
N LYS A 14 -33.47 -14.79 -9.12
CA LYS A 14 -32.01 -14.78 -9.19
C LYS A 14 -31.44 -13.51 -8.56
N ILE A 15 -30.33 -13.69 -7.86
CA ILE A 15 -29.52 -12.59 -7.31
C ILE A 15 -28.13 -12.74 -7.90
N PHE A 16 -27.75 -11.78 -8.72
CA PHE A 16 -26.42 -11.65 -9.30
C PHE A 16 -25.62 -10.69 -8.43
N ALA A 17 -24.34 -11.00 -8.24
CA ALA A 17 -23.41 -10.08 -7.61
C ALA A 17 -22.15 -9.96 -8.48
N VAL A 18 -21.67 -8.73 -8.65
CA VAL A 18 -20.49 -8.45 -9.49
C VAL A 18 -19.23 -8.46 -8.65
N HIS A 19 -18.23 -9.21 -9.10
CA HIS A 19 -16.88 -9.09 -8.54
C HIS A 19 -16.26 -7.75 -8.95
N LEU A 20 -15.69 -7.03 -7.98
CA LEU A 20 -14.81 -5.87 -8.17
C LEU A 20 -15.25 -4.89 -9.26
N SER A 21 -16.20 -4.03 -8.90
CA SER A 21 -16.89 -3.14 -9.85
C SER A 21 -16.60 -1.64 -9.66
N TYR A 22 -15.81 -1.24 -8.67
CA TYR A 22 -15.46 0.17 -8.40
C TYR A 22 -13.97 0.42 -8.59
N LYS A 23 -13.62 1.60 -9.14
CA LYS A 23 -12.22 2.05 -9.29
C LYS A 23 -11.51 2.15 -7.94
N SER A 24 -12.20 2.69 -6.94
CA SER A 24 -11.70 2.83 -5.57
C SER A 24 -11.29 1.47 -4.98
N ARG A 25 -12.17 0.47 -5.10
CA ARG A 25 -11.89 -0.92 -4.67
C ARG A 25 -10.82 -1.62 -5.52
N ALA A 26 -10.78 -1.37 -6.83
CA ALA A 26 -9.76 -1.94 -7.73
C ALA A 26 -8.36 -1.41 -7.42
N ASN A 27 -8.24 -0.13 -7.10
CA ASN A 27 -7.00 0.48 -6.62
C ASN A 27 -6.56 -0.15 -5.29
N GLN A 28 -7.47 -0.34 -4.34
CA GLN A 28 -7.18 -1.02 -3.06
C GLN A 28 -6.68 -2.46 -3.25
N ARG A 29 -7.23 -3.19 -4.23
CA ARG A 29 -6.86 -4.58 -4.53
C ARG A 29 -5.65 -4.71 -5.47
N GLY A 30 -5.11 -3.61 -5.98
CA GLY A 30 -3.99 -3.60 -6.92
C GLY A 30 -4.28 -4.29 -8.26
N ARG A 31 -5.56 -4.46 -8.62
CA ARG A 31 -5.98 -5.15 -9.86
C ARG A 31 -7.24 -4.51 -10.43
N THR A 32 -7.25 -4.26 -11.73
CA THR A 32 -8.43 -3.78 -12.46
C THR A 32 -8.85 -4.83 -13.49
N PRO A 33 -10.05 -5.43 -13.39
CA PRO A 33 -10.55 -6.38 -14.39
C PRO A 33 -10.94 -5.67 -15.70
N LYS A 34 -10.72 -6.35 -16.83
CA LYS A 34 -11.11 -5.84 -18.16
C LYS A 34 -12.61 -6.00 -18.45
N TYR A 35 -13.23 -7.04 -17.89
CA TYR A 35 -14.63 -7.40 -18.10
C TYR A 35 -15.26 -7.79 -16.75
N PRO A 36 -16.58 -7.61 -16.56
CA PRO A 36 -17.26 -8.01 -15.34
C PRO A 36 -17.25 -9.53 -15.16
N SER A 37 -17.35 -9.97 -13.91
CA SER A 37 -17.49 -11.37 -13.53
C SER A 37 -18.51 -11.48 -12.42
N TYR A 38 -19.35 -12.52 -12.44
CA TYR A 38 -20.52 -12.61 -11.58
C TYR A 38 -20.51 -13.89 -10.75
N PHE A 39 -21.20 -13.85 -9.63
CA PHE A 39 -21.61 -15.03 -8.87
C PHE A 39 -23.08 -14.91 -8.47
N PHE A 40 -23.66 -16.03 -8.03
CA PHE A 40 -25.04 -16.07 -7.55
C PHE A 40 -25.08 -16.03 -6.03
N LYS A 41 -26.10 -15.37 -5.50
CA LYS A 41 -26.54 -15.52 -4.10
C LYS A 41 -27.88 -16.25 -4.07
N ALA A 42 -28.07 -17.10 -3.06
CA ALA A 42 -29.34 -17.83 -2.92
C ALA A 42 -30.49 -16.86 -2.56
N PRO A 43 -31.68 -16.99 -3.16
CA PRO A 43 -32.84 -16.18 -2.79
C PRO A 43 -33.26 -16.27 -1.32
N SER A 44 -32.88 -17.34 -0.61
CA SER A 44 -33.09 -17.47 0.85
C SER A 44 -32.31 -16.46 1.69
N SER A 45 -31.23 -15.90 1.15
CA SER A 45 -30.43 -14.88 1.85
C SER A 45 -31.09 -13.49 1.90
N LEU A 46 -32.14 -13.26 1.11
CA LEU A 46 -32.83 -11.96 1.06
C LEU A 46 -33.52 -11.63 2.38
N THR A 47 -33.28 -10.40 2.85
CA THR A 47 -33.98 -9.84 4.00
C THR A 47 -34.13 -8.32 3.86
N GLY A 48 -34.86 -7.70 4.77
CA GLY A 48 -34.94 -6.23 4.90
C GLY A 48 -33.92 -5.72 5.91
N SER A 49 -34.26 -4.66 6.64
CA SER A 49 -33.51 -4.32 7.86
C SER A 49 -33.77 -5.39 8.92
N ASP A 50 -32.72 -6.10 9.34
CA ASP A 50 -32.84 -7.25 10.23
C ASP A 50 -31.49 -7.57 10.90
N VAL A 51 -31.48 -8.65 11.69
CA VAL A 51 -30.29 -9.23 12.30
C VAL A 51 -29.62 -10.20 11.31
N VAL A 52 -28.28 -10.14 11.23
CA VAL A 52 -27.46 -11.20 10.65
C VAL A 52 -26.71 -11.94 11.75
N VAL A 53 -26.58 -13.25 11.59
CA VAL A 53 -25.86 -14.11 12.54
C VAL A 53 -24.45 -14.41 12.03
N ARG A 54 -23.44 -14.10 12.85
CA ARG A 54 -22.07 -14.60 12.72
C ARG A 54 -21.92 -15.87 13.57
N PRO A 55 -21.66 -17.05 12.99
CA PRO A 55 -21.44 -18.28 13.75
C PRO A 55 -20.24 -18.16 14.70
N GLU A 56 -20.33 -18.78 15.88
CA GLU A 56 -19.20 -18.94 16.79
C GLU A 56 -18.05 -19.71 16.10
N GLY A 57 -16.80 -19.31 16.39
CA GLY A 57 -15.62 -19.88 15.76
C GLY A 57 -15.30 -19.34 14.35
N THR A 58 -15.99 -18.27 13.93
CA THR A 58 -15.71 -17.56 12.67
C THR A 58 -15.30 -16.12 12.93
N GLU A 59 -14.47 -15.57 12.03
CA GLU A 59 -13.81 -14.28 12.20
C GLU A 59 -14.33 -13.25 11.18
N LEU A 60 -14.49 -13.63 9.92
CA LEU A 60 -14.53 -12.69 8.79
C LEU A 60 -15.94 -12.49 8.21
N LEU A 61 -16.91 -12.05 9.02
CA LEU A 61 -18.18 -11.59 8.48
C LEU A 61 -18.01 -10.22 7.81
N GLY A 62 -17.73 -10.22 6.51
CA GLY A 62 -17.57 -9.00 5.73
C GLY A 62 -18.89 -8.34 5.39
N PHE A 63 -18.94 -7.01 5.46
CA PHE A 63 -20.04 -6.19 4.96
C PHE A 63 -19.61 -5.39 3.74
N GLU A 64 -20.51 -5.26 2.78
CA GLU A 64 -20.25 -4.63 1.49
C GLU A 64 -21.49 -3.80 1.12
N GLY A 65 -21.47 -2.50 1.38
CA GLY A 65 -22.61 -1.62 1.06
C GLY A 65 -22.67 -1.32 -0.43
N GLU A 66 -23.77 -1.66 -1.07
CA GLU A 66 -23.91 -1.62 -2.53
C GLU A 66 -25.20 -0.94 -3.00
N VAL A 67 -25.14 -0.42 -4.22
CA VAL A 67 -26.34 -0.13 -5.02
C VAL A 67 -26.85 -1.44 -5.59
N ALA A 68 -28.12 -1.75 -5.35
CA ALA A 68 -28.80 -2.89 -5.95
C ALA A 68 -29.78 -2.43 -7.03
N ALA A 69 -29.65 -3.00 -8.22
CA ALA A 69 -30.58 -2.80 -9.33
C ALA A 69 -31.60 -3.95 -9.40
N VAL A 70 -32.88 -3.62 -9.45
CA VAL A 70 -33.98 -4.59 -9.52
C VAL A 70 -34.60 -4.54 -10.91
N ILE A 71 -34.63 -5.69 -11.58
CA ILE A 71 -35.21 -5.82 -12.92
C ILE A 71 -36.72 -5.64 -12.83
N GLY A 72 -37.27 -4.67 -13.57
CA GLY A 72 -38.71 -4.41 -13.65
C GLY A 72 -39.35 -4.99 -14.90
N LYS A 73 -38.56 -5.24 -15.95
CA LYS A 73 -39.02 -5.81 -17.21
C LYS A 73 -38.06 -6.86 -17.72
N GLU A 74 -38.60 -7.97 -18.23
CA GLU A 74 -37.81 -9.06 -18.80
C GLU A 74 -36.75 -8.54 -19.78
N ALA A 75 -35.49 -8.96 -19.59
CA ALA A 75 -34.38 -8.61 -20.46
C ALA A 75 -33.71 -9.87 -21.01
N ARG A 76 -33.62 -9.97 -22.34
CA ARG A 76 -32.91 -11.03 -23.04
C ARG A 76 -32.17 -10.46 -24.25
N ASN A 77 -30.86 -10.68 -24.29
CA ASN A 77 -29.96 -10.22 -25.34
C ASN A 77 -30.14 -8.73 -25.67
N VAL A 78 -30.25 -7.89 -24.63
CA VAL A 78 -30.48 -6.45 -24.77
C VAL A 78 -29.16 -5.71 -24.99
N SER A 79 -29.20 -4.61 -25.74
CA SER A 79 -28.03 -3.74 -25.91
C SER A 79 -27.80 -2.87 -24.66
N VAL A 80 -26.55 -2.43 -24.44
CA VAL A 80 -26.21 -1.51 -23.33
C VAL A 80 -27.09 -0.25 -23.36
N ALA A 81 -27.35 0.32 -24.55
CA ALA A 81 -28.17 1.52 -24.70
C ALA A 81 -29.63 1.33 -24.27
N ASN A 82 -30.17 0.12 -24.34
CA ASN A 82 -31.55 -0.17 -23.95
C ASN A 82 -31.65 -0.78 -22.55
N ALA A 83 -30.53 -1.18 -21.95
CA ALA A 83 -30.51 -1.97 -20.74
C ALA A 83 -31.12 -1.25 -19.53
N TRP A 84 -30.87 0.05 -19.35
CA TRP A 84 -31.45 0.84 -18.24
C TRP A 84 -32.98 0.76 -18.20
N SER A 85 -33.65 0.74 -19.37
CA SER A 85 -35.12 0.68 -19.45
C SER A 85 -35.74 -0.64 -18.94
N HIS A 86 -34.91 -1.63 -18.62
CA HIS A 86 -35.32 -2.90 -18.00
C HIS A 86 -35.17 -2.89 -16.47
N VAL A 87 -34.41 -1.94 -15.92
CA VAL A 87 -34.30 -1.73 -14.47
C VAL A 87 -35.56 -1.00 -14.03
N GLY A 88 -36.32 -1.61 -13.12
CA GLY A 88 -37.53 -1.00 -12.56
C GLY A 88 -37.19 -0.14 -11.35
N TRP A 89 -36.26 -0.60 -10.52
CA TRP A 89 -35.95 0.06 -9.25
C TRP A 89 -34.47 -0.01 -8.87
N ILE A 90 -34.07 0.98 -8.09
CA ILE A 90 -32.80 1.04 -7.38
C ILE A 90 -33.06 0.99 -5.87
N THR A 91 -32.22 0.25 -5.14
CA THR A 91 -32.30 0.21 -3.68
C THR A 91 -30.93 0.00 -3.04
N ALA A 92 -30.82 0.18 -1.72
CA ALA A 92 -29.61 -0.14 -0.99
C ALA A 92 -29.54 -1.65 -0.73
N SER A 93 -28.33 -2.19 -0.70
CA SER A 93 -28.06 -3.55 -0.26
C SER A 93 -26.79 -3.63 0.58
N ASN A 94 -26.72 -4.65 1.44
CA ASN A 94 -25.49 -5.03 2.11
C ASN A 94 -25.10 -6.44 1.66
N ASP A 95 -24.12 -6.57 0.77
CA ASP A 95 -23.63 -7.87 0.28
C ASP A 95 -22.74 -8.57 1.33
N LEU A 96 -23.36 -8.99 2.42
CA LEU A 96 -22.71 -9.70 3.51
C LEU A 96 -22.13 -11.04 3.05
N GLY A 97 -21.01 -11.43 3.65
CA GLY A 97 -20.49 -12.77 3.47
C GLY A 97 -19.49 -13.21 4.51
N LEU A 98 -19.53 -14.50 4.85
CA LEU A 98 -18.59 -15.14 5.76
C LEU A 98 -17.34 -15.59 5.00
N HIS A 99 -16.27 -14.79 5.08
CA HIS A 99 -15.09 -14.97 4.25
C HIS A 99 -14.25 -16.18 4.65
N ASP A 100 -14.42 -16.67 5.86
CA ASP A 100 -13.88 -17.94 6.36
C ASP A 100 -14.25 -19.13 5.45
N MET A 101 -15.35 -19.02 4.71
CA MET A 101 -15.86 -20.06 3.80
C MET A 101 -15.56 -19.79 2.33
N ARG A 102 -14.93 -18.66 1.95
CA ARG A 102 -14.68 -18.30 0.54
C ARG A 102 -13.88 -19.37 -0.22
N TYR A 103 -12.93 -20.03 0.45
CA TYR A 103 -12.08 -21.05 -0.16
C TYR A 103 -12.85 -22.31 -0.58
N ALA A 104 -14.00 -22.55 0.04
CA ALA A 104 -14.66 -23.84 0.02
C ALA A 104 -15.35 -24.15 -1.32
N ASP A 105 -15.72 -23.13 -2.11
CA ASP A 105 -16.57 -23.27 -3.30
C ASP A 105 -15.90 -22.89 -4.63
N LYS A 106 -14.56 -22.98 -4.73
CA LYS A 106 -13.79 -22.73 -5.97
C LYS A 106 -14.22 -21.46 -6.74
N GLY A 107 -14.57 -20.39 -6.01
CA GLY A 107 -14.93 -19.09 -6.57
C GLY A 107 -16.41 -18.88 -6.89
N SER A 108 -17.30 -19.86 -6.70
CA SER A 108 -18.76 -19.64 -6.86
C SER A 108 -19.40 -18.91 -5.67
N ASN A 109 -18.70 -18.81 -4.54
CA ASN A 109 -19.09 -18.10 -3.31
C ASN A 109 -20.41 -18.56 -2.69
N VAL A 110 -20.90 -19.76 -3.02
CA VAL A 110 -22.24 -20.23 -2.59
C VAL A 110 -22.39 -20.16 -1.06
N ARG A 111 -21.51 -20.83 -0.30
CA ARG A 111 -21.61 -20.86 1.17
C ARG A 111 -21.17 -19.58 1.85
N SER A 112 -20.20 -18.87 1.28
CA SER A 112 -19.71 -17.61 1.86
C SER A 112 -20.68 -16.46 1.69
N LYS A 113 -21.50 -16.44 0.63
CA LYS A 113 -22.36 -15.30 0.28
C LYS A 113 -23.86 -15.59 0.34
N SER A 114 -24.29 -16.82 0.58
CA SER A 114 -25.73 -17.19 0.55
C SER A 114 -26.33 -17.58 1.90
N GLY A 115 -25.68 -17.25 3.02
CA GLY A 115 -26.26 -17.45 4.35
C GLY A 115 -27.58 -16.69 4.54
N ASP A 116 -28.44 -17.18 5.43
CA ASP A 116 -29.70 -16.49 5.73
C ASP A 116 -29.41 -15.07 6.25
N GLY A 117 -30.10 -14.08 5.68
CA GLY A 117 -29.88 -12.66 5.98
C GLY A 117 -28.63 -12.04 5.35
N TYR A 118 -27.89 -12.75 4.49
CA TYR A 118 -26.67 -12.22 3.86
C TYR A 118 -26.95 -11.29 2.66
N THR A 119 -28.21 -11.05 2.30
CA THR A 119 -28.61 -10.08 1.28
C THR A 119 -29.72 -9.16 1.80
N PRO A 120 -29.48 -8.32 2.81
CA PRO A 120 -30.38 -7.23 3.12
C PRO A 120 -30.55 -6.32 1.90
N VAL A 121 -31.79 -5.95 1.57
CA VAL A 121 -32.14 -4.96 0.54
C VAL A 121 -33.25 -4.05 1.05
N GLY A 122 -33.32 -2.82 0.55
CA GLY A 122 -34.33 -1.84 0.95
C GLY A 122 -33.76 -0.64 1.70
N PRO A 123 -34.51 -0.01 2.63
CA PRO A 123 -35.91 -0.29 2.97
C PRO A 123 -36.90 0.21 1.90
N THR A 124 -36.47 1.07 0.97
CA THR A 124 -37.32 1.67 -0.07
C THR A 124 -36.80 1.33 -1.47
N LEU A 125 -37.69 1.21 -2.45
CA LEU A 125 -37.35 1.13 -3.87
C LEU A 125 -37.50 2.52 -4.51
N LEU A 126 -36.43 3.01 -5.14
CA LEU A 126 -36.45 4.23 -5.95
C LEU A 126 -36.79 3.85 -7.40
N ASP A 127 -37.67 4.62 -8.05
CA ASP A 127 -38.02 4.39 -9.46
C ASP A 127 -36.81 4.70 -10.36
N ALA A 128 -36.32 3.70 -11.07
CA ALA A 128 -35.14 3.85 -11.92
C ALA A 128 -35.39 4.79 -13.12
N SER A 129 -36.65 4.97 -13.54
CA SER A 129 -37.01 5.90 -14.62
C SER A 129 -36.86 7.38 -14.23
N GLU A 130 -36.82 7.67 -12.92
CA GLU A 130 -36.60 9.01 -12.39
C GLU A 130 -35.12 9.28 -12.04
N LEU A 131 -34.23 8.28 -12.15
CA LEU A 131 -32.83 8.39 -11.78
C LEU A 131 -31.91 8.41 -13.02
N SER A 132 -30.74 9.02 -12.86
CA SER A 132 -29.64 8.86 -13.81
C SER A 132 -28.68 7.78 -13.31
N GLU A 133 -28.39 6.78 -14.16
CA GLU A 133 -27.59 5.59 -13.80
C GLU A 133 -26.23 5.92 -13.16
N ASP A 134 -25.56 6.99 -13.61
CA ASP A 134 -24.25 7.44 -13.16
C ASP A 134 -24.28 8.50 -12.04
N ARG A 135 -25.48 8.82 -11.53
CA ARG A 135 -25.71 9.83 -10.48
C ARG A 135 -26.31 9.23 -9.21
N ILE A 136 -26.02 7.97 -8.90
CA ILE A 136 -26.54 7.28 -7.72
C ILE A 136 -25.42 7.19 -6.67
N GLY A 137 -25.63 7.82 -5.52
CA GLY A 137 -24.72 7.77 -4.37
C GLY A 137 -24.96 6.55 -3.50
N VAL A 138 -23.92 6.06 -2.84
CA VAL A 138 -23.98 5.00 -1.83
C VAL A 138 -23.11 5.37 -0.63
N ARG A 139 -23.67 5.23 0.56
CA ARG A 139 -22.96 5.43 1.83
C ARG A 139 -23.13 4.24 2.74
N THR A 140 -22.07 3.93 3.48
CA THR A 140 -22.06 2.85 4.48
C THR A 140 -21.53 3.35 5.80
N TRP A 141 -22.20 2.99 6.88
CA TRP A 141 -21.78 3.27 8.25
C TRP A 141 -21.59 1.98 9.04
N LEU A 142 -20.61 1.99 9.94
CA LEU A 142 -20.41 0.98 10.98
C LEU A 142 -20.51 1.69 12.33
N ASP A 143 -21.48 1.30 13.16
CA ASP A 143 -21.78 1.94 14.45
C ASP A 143 -21.93 3.47 14.37
N GLY A 144 -22.52 3.94 13.27
CA GLY A 144 -22.74 5.37 13.01
C GLY A 144 -21.52 6.10 12.44
N GLN A 145 -20.35 5.48 12.37
CA GLN A 145 -19.18 6.04 11.69
C GLN A 145 -19.27 5.78 10.18
N LEU A 146 -19.15 6.84 9.37
CA LEU A 146 -19.10 6.72 7.91
C LEU A 146 -17.79 6.03 7.49
N VAL A 147 -17.90 4.85 6.88
CA VAL A 147 -16.76 4.03 6.45
C VAL A 147 -16.61 3.95 4.93
N SER A 148 -17.65 4.30 4.19
CA SER A 148 -17.63 4.38 2.73
C SER A 148 -18.63 5.44 2.24
N ASP A 149 -18.23 6.24 1.25
CA ASP A 149 -19.04 7.23 0.54
C ASP A 149 -18.53 7.32 -0.91
N ASP A 150 -19.32 6.84 -1.86
CA ASP A 150 -18.96 6.80 -3.28
C ASP A 150 -20.24 6.88 -4.14
N SER A 151 -20.11 6.74 -5.46
CA SER A 151 -21.24 6.79 -6.38
C SER A 151 -21.03 5.92 -7.62
N THR A 152 -22.12 5.66 -8.36
CA THR A 152 -22.08 4.86 -9.59
C THR A 152 -21.17 5.47 -10.68
N ALA A 153 -20.82 6.75 -10.62
CA ALA A 153 -19.79 7.36 -11.47
C ALA A 153 -18.38 6.73 -11.28
N GLY A 154 -18.12 6.17 -10.09
CA GLY A 154 -16.88 5.46 -9.74
C GLY A 154 -16.79 4.03 -10.27
N MET A 155 -17.85 3.52 -10.89
CA MET A 155 -17.90 2.13 -11.36
C MET A 155 -16.99 1.88 -12.57
N LEU A 156 -16.45 0.67 -12.65
CA LEU A 156 -15.73 0.12 -13.79
C LEU A 156 -16.68 -0.36 -14.89
N PHE A 157 -17.83 -0.90 -14.48
CA PHE A 157 -18.86 -1.42 -15.36
C PHE A 157 -20.18 -0.79 -14.96
N SER A 158 -20.89 -0.17 -15.89
CA SER A 158 -22.19 0.44 -15.59
C SER A 158 -23.25 -0.64 -15.33
N ILE A 159 -24.35 -0.30 -14.64
CA ILE A 159 -25.49 -1.20 -14.41
C ILE A 159 -26.05 -1.70 -15.76
N SER A 160 -26.20 -0.81 -16.75
CA SER A 160 -26.58 -1.11 -18.12
C SER A 160 -25.62 -2.10 -18.80
N THR A 161 -24.32 -2.00 -18.52
CA THR A 161 -23.33 -2.97 -19.02
C THR A 161 -23.57 -4.35 -18.41
N MET A 162 -23.83 -4.43 -17.11
CA MET A 162 -24.10 -5.69 -16.41
C MET A 162 -25.38 -6.36 -16.91
N VAL A 163 -26.46 -5.59 -17.03
CA VAL A 163 -27.76 -6.07 -17.55
C VAL A 163 -27.59 -6.59 -18.97
N ALA A 164 -26.95 -5.81 -19.86
CA ALA A 164 -26.72 -6.23 -21.23
C ALA A 164 -25.88 -7.52 -21.29
N ASP A 165 -24.78 -7.59 -20.54
CA ASP A 165 -23.86 -8.73 -20.57
C ASP A 165 -24.49 -10.02 -20.01
N LEU A 166 -25.14 -9.95 -18.83
CA LEU A 166 -25.87 -11.08 -18.25
C LEU A 166 -26.99 -11.57 -19.19
N SER A 167 -27.72 -10.62 -19.80
CA SER A 167 -28.87 -10.95 -20.65
C SER A 167 -28.50 -11.69 -21.95
N ARG A 168 -27.23 -11.69 -22.36
CA ARG A 168 -26.78 -12.39 -23.59
C ARG A 168 -27.13 -13.87 -23.56
N LEU A 169 -27.02 -14.50 -22.40
CA LEU A 169 -27.25 -15.92 -22.20
C LEU A 169 -28.41 -16.21 -21.25
N LEU A 170 -28.68 -15.32 -20.30
CA LEU A 170 -29.73 -15.48 -19.29
C LEU A 170 -30.94 -14.61 -19.65
N THR A 171 -32.15 -15.10 -19.42
CA THR A 171 -33.30 -14.19 -19.31
C THR A 171 -33.28 -13.60 -17.90
N LEU A 172 -33.20 -12.28 -17.81
CA LEU A 172 -33.42 -11.56 -16.57
C LEU A 172 -34.92 -11.33 -16.42
N GLU A 173 -35.48 -11.69 -15.28
CA GLU A 173 -36.92 -11.71 -15.00
C GLU A 173 -37.29 -10.58 -14.03
N GLU A 174 -38.55 -10.17 -14.03
CA GLU A 174 -39.05 -9.18 -13.07
C GLU A 174 -38.79 -9.64 -11.62
N GLY A 175 -38.11 -8.79 -10.87
CA GLY A 175 -37.70 -9.01 -9.49
C GLY A 175 -36.29 -9.55 -9.33
N ASP A 176 -35.60 -9.97 -10.40
CA ASP A 176 -34.18 -10.33 -10.29
C ASP A 176 -33.36 -9.14 -9.80
N VAL A 177 -32.34 -9.43 -8.99
CA VAL A 177 -31.50 -8.41 -8.34
C VAL A 177 -30.08 -8.50 -8.86
N ILE A 178 -29.48 -7.35 -9.16
CA ILE A 178 -28.05 -7.21 -9.48
C ILE A 178 -27.41 -6.34 -8.40
N LEU A 179 -26.55 -6.94 -7.59
CA LEU A 179 -25.66 -6.27 -6.66
C LEU A 179 -24.44 -5.77 -7.44
N THR A 180 -24.24 -4.46 -7.46
CA THR A 180 -23.42 -3.78 -8.47
C THR A 180 -21.94 -3.66 -8.07
N GLY A 181 -21.56 -4.22 -6.93
CA GLY A 181 -20.23 -4.18 -6.34
C GLY A 181 -20.08 -3.07 -5.30
N VAL A 182 -19.04 -3.23 -4.46
CA VAL A 182 -18.75 -2.30 -3.36
C VAL A 182 -17.62 -1.32 -3.70
N PRO A 183 -17.74 -0.05 -3.28
CA PRO A 183 -16.61 0.89 -3.21
C PRO A 183 -15.49 0.46 -2.25
N ALA A 184 -14.43 1.27 -2.14
CA ALA A 184 -13.50 1.12 -1.01
C ALA A 184 -14.22 1.39 0.34
N GLY A 185 -13.81 0.70 1.40
CA GLY A 185 -14.39 0.85 2.74
C GLY A 185 -15.14 -0.39 3.26
N ALA A 186 -15.33 -1.42 2.43
CA ALA A 186 -15.75 -2.74 2.91
C ALA A 186 -14.77 -3.29 3.95
N SER A 187 -15.31 -3.80 5.06
CA SER A 187 -14.56 -4.35 6.19
C SER A 187 -15.30 -5.53 6.84
N VAL A 188 -14.80 -6.03 7.97
CA VAL A 188 -15.41 -7.06 8.81
C VAL A 188 -16.26 -6.39 9.90
N ALA A 189 -17.40 -7.00 10.23
CA ALA A 189 -18.22 -6.60 11.37
C ALA A 189 -18.23 -7.66 12.48
N GLU A 190 -18.22 -7.18 13.72
CA GLU A 190 -18.26 -7.95 14.95
C GLU A 190 -19.69 -8.04 15.52
N PRO A 191 -20.03 -9.13 16.24
CA PRO A 191 -21.25 -9.21 17.04
C PRO A 191 -21.41 -7.99 17.96
N GLY A 192 -22.61 -7.41 17.95
CA GLY A 192 -22.95 -6.18 18.66
C GLY A 192 -22.88 -4.93 17.78
N GLN A 193 -22.21 -5.00 16.63
CA GLN A 193 -22.13 -3.87 15.71
C GLN A 193 -23.34 -3.75 14.78
N VAL A 194 -23.56 -2.54 14.29
CA VAL A 194 -24.63 -2.19 13.37
C VAL A 194 -24.04 -1.62 12.08
N ILE A 195 -24.42 -2.21 10.96
CA ILE A 195 -24.10 -1.69 9.62
C ILE A 195 -25.33 -0.97 9.08
N GLU A 196 -25.15 0.22 8.51
CA GLU A 196 -26.21 0.93 7.80
C GLU A 196 -25.75 1.21 6.37
N VAL A 197 -26.63 1.00 5.38
CA VAL A 197 -26.38 1.35 3.98
C VAL A 197 -27.48 2.26 3.49
N GLU A 198 -27.12 3.32 2.77
CA GLU A 198 -28.07 4.24 2.15
C GLU A 198 -27.69 4.47 0.69
N VAL A 199 -28.70 4.49 -0.18
CA VAL A 199 -28.56 4.85 -1.59
C VAL A 199 -29.45 6.04 -1.89
N PHE A 200 -28.93 7.01 -2.63
CA PHE A 200 -29.60 8.29 -2.87
C PHE A 200 -29.27 8.86 -4.25
N ASP A 201 -30.12 9.76 -4.73
CA ASP A 201 -29.86 10.54 -5.95
C ASP A 201 -28.86 11.67 -5.64
N LEU A 202 -27.76 11.75 -6.40
CA LEU A 202 -26.74 12.80 -6.21
C LEU A 202 -27.25 14.19 -6.57
N ASP A 203 -28.21 14.30 -7.49
CA ASP A 203 -28.83 15.57 -7.90
C ASP A 203 -29.97 15.98 -6.97
N ARG A 204 -30.61 15.01 -6.31
CA ARG A 204 -31.71 15.20 -5.35
C ARG A 204 -31.48 14.36 -4.08
N PRO A 205 -30.59 14.77 -3.16
CA PRO A 205 -30.22 13.94 -2.01
C PRO A 205 -31.37 13.59 -1.04
N GLU A 206 -32.50 14.30 -1.12
CA GLU A 206 -33.74 13.95 -0.43
C GLU A 206 -34.45 12.72 -1.00
N VAL A 207 -34.17 12.36 -2.26
CA VAL A 207 -34.61 11.12 -2.90
C VAL A 207 -33.62 10.03 -2.48
N THR A 208 -33.94 9.36 -1.38
CA THR A 208 -33.11 8.33 -0.75
C THR A 208 -33.91 7.06 -0.47
N THR A 209 -33.22 5.92 -0.43
CA THR A 209 -33.79 4.67 0.06
C THR A 209 -34.13 4.73 1.55
N GLY A 210 -33.55 5.69 2.28
CA GLY A 210 -33.37 5.61 3.73
C GLY A 210 -32.30 4.58 4.10
N LYS A 211 -32.02 4.47 5.40
CA LYS A 211 -30.99 3.56 5.91
C LYS A 211 -31.49 2.14 6.04
N LEU A 212 -30.87 1.24 5.28
CA LEU A 212 -30.96 -0.21 5.47
C LEU A 212 -30.07 -0.62 6.65
N ARG A 213 -30.68 -1.04 7.76
CA ARG A 213 -29.97 -1.36 9.00
C ARG A 213 -29.78 -2.87 9.16
N THR A 214 -28.56 -3.30 9.41
CA THR A 214 -28.21 -4.69 9.72
C THR A 214 -27.47 -4.80 11.04
N GLU A 215 -28.02 -5.54 11.99
CA GLU A 215 -27.39 -5.78 13.30
C GLU A 215 -26.69 -7.13 13.32
N VAL A 216 -25.44 -7.17 13.77
CA VAL A 216 -24.68 -8.43 13.83
C VAL A 216 -24.86 -9.07 15.20
N LYS A 217 -25.26 -10.33 15.25
CA LYS A 217 -25.30 -11.15 16.48
C LYS A 217 -24.42 -12.37 16.37
N SER A 218 -23.90 -12.81 17.51
CA SER A 218 -23.27 -14.12 17.62
C SER A 218 -24.35 -15.20 17.54
N GLY A 219 -24.03 -16.28 16.84
CA GLY A 219 -24.85 -17.50 16.79
C GLY A 219 -24.05 -18.73 17.19
N PRO A 220 -24.70 -19.91 17.18
CA PRO A 220 -24.02 -21.17 17.46
C PRO A 220 -22.94 -21.45 16.41
N ALA A 221 -21.93 -22.23 16.80
CA ALA A 221 -20.92 -22.73 15.87
C ALA A 221 -21.56 -23.56 14.74
N LEU A 222 -20.91 -23.56 13.58
CA LEU A 222 -21.30 -24.44 12.49
C LEU A 222 -21.11 -25.90 12.89
N ALA A 223 -22.01 -26.79 12.46
CA ALA A 223 -21.86 -28.21 12.66
C ALA A 223 -20.58 -28.73 11.98
N GLU A 224 -19.91 -29.72 12.60
CA GLU A 224 -18.65 -30.30 12.12
C GLU A 224 -18.84 -31.21 10.89
N VAL A 225 -19.22 -30.63 9.75
CA VAL A 225 -19.44 -31.34 8.48
C VAL A 225 -18.85 -30.54 7.32
N GLY A 226 -18.11 -31.23 6.44
CA GLY A 226 -17.58 -30.63 5.21
C GLY A 226 -16.34 -29.76 5.42
N ASN A 227 -16.25 -28.65 4.69
CA ASN A 227 -15.14 -27.70 4.82
C ASN A 227 -15.33 -26.86 6.10
N PRO A 228 -14.37 -26.84 7.04
CA PRO A 228 -14.46 -25.96 8.21
C PRO A 228 -14.22 -24.49 7.83
N PRO A 229 -14.59 -23.54 8.69
CA PRO A 229 -14.09 -22.16 8.59
C PRO A 229 -12.56 -22.14 8.50
N LYS A 230 -12.02 -21.37 7.56
CA LYS A 230 -10.56 -21.19 7.39
C LYS A 230 -10.23 -19.74 7.06
N VAL A 231 -9.23 -19.22 7.76
CA VAL A 231 -8.67 -17.89 7.58
C VAL A 231 -7.16 -17.96 7.44
N ASP A 232 -6.60 -17.09 6.60
CA ASP A 232 -5.17 -16.82 6.49
C ASP A 232 -4.94 -15.29 6.41
N ASP A 233 -3.70 -14.85 6.58
CA ASP A 233 -3.36 -13.42 6.64
C ASP A 233 -3.73 -12.65 5.37
N LYS A 234 -3.77 -13.34 4.22
CA LYS A 234 -4.23 -12.75 2.97
C LYS A 234 -5.73 -12.52 3.00
N GLN A 235 -6.51 -13.52 3.43
CA GLN A 235 -7.96 -13.35 3.63
C GLN A 235 -8.25 -12.25 4.64
N ARG A 236 -7.42 -12.12 5.70
CA ARG A 236 -7.55 -10.99 6.62
C ARG A 236 -7.26 -9.66 5.93
N SER A 237 -6.09 -9.50 5.33
CA SER A 237 -5.72 -8.24 4.66
C SER A 237 -6.79 -7.78 3.66
N ASP A 238 -7.33 -8.73 2.90
CA ASP A 238 -8.42 -8.53 1.96
C ASP A 238 -9.76 -8.13 2.61
N ALA A 239 -10.10 -8.72 3.76
CA ALA A 239 -11.36 -8.51 4.46
C ALA A 239 -11.39 -7.19 5.22
N TRP A 240 -10.32 -6.85 5.96
CA TRP A 240 -10.22 -5.60 6.73
C TRP A 240 -9.78 -4.41 5.88
N GLY A 241 -9.17 -4.64 4.72
CA GLY A 241 -8.76 -3.59 3.80
C GLY A 241 -7.44 -2.90 4.16
N TYR A 242 -6.65 -3.46 5.08
CA TYR A 242 -5.28 -3.06 5.41
C TYR A 242 -4.38 -4.31 5.52
N PRO A 243 -3.08 -4.20 5.20
CA PRO A 243 -2.18 -5.35 5.23
C PRO A 243 -2.01 -5.90 6.65
N ILE A 244 -1.93 -7.23 6.78
CA ILE A 244 -1.77 -7.99 8.02
C ILE A 244 -0.62 -9.01 7.83
N GLY A 245 0.11 -9.34 8.90
CA GLY A 245 1.20 -10.33 8.86
C GLY A 245 2.39 -9.85 8.02
N GLU A 246 2.97 -10.74 7.22
CA GLU A 246 4.14 -10.44 6.37
C GLU A 246 3.90 -9.25 5.41
N GLU A 247 2.66 -9.07 4.92
CA GLU A 247 2.34 -7.91 4.07
C GLU A 247 2.39 -6.59 4.88
N ALA A 248 2.01 -6.61 6.15
CA ALA A 248 2.10 -5.45 7.04
C ALA A 248 3.55 -5.12 7.36
N GLU A 249 4.36 -6.14 7.64
CA GLU A 249 5.80 -5.98 7.88
C GLU A 249 6.50 -5.41 6.65
N LYS A 250 6.19 -5.92 5.46
CA LYS A 250 6.73 -5.40 4.20
C LYS A 250 6.25 -3.98 3.91
N ALA A 251 4.98 -3.66 4.17
CA ALA A 251 4.44 -2.32 4.02
C ALA A 251 5.12 -1.33 5.00
N ALA A 252 5.32 -1.72 6.26
CA ALA A 252 6.02 -0.92 7.25
C ALA A 252 7.50 -0.72 6.87
N GLN A 253 8.15 -1.76 6.34
CA GLN A 253 9.55 -1.70 5.91
C GLN A 253 9.73 -0.79 4.68
N THR A 254 8.78 -0.81 3.75
CA THR A 254 8.79 0.00 2.52
C THR A 254 8.12 1.37 2.67
N ALA A 255 7.64 1.70 3.88
CA ALA A 255 7.01 2.99 4.13
C ALA A 255 8.01 4.15 3.91
N PRO A 256 7.55 5.31 3.39
CA PRO A 256 8.38 6.51 3.32
C PRO A 256 9.01 6.85 4.68
N LEU A 257 10.18 7.48 4.65
CA LEU A 257 10.79 7.97 5.88
C LEU A 257 9.99 9.16 6.41
N ASP A 258 9.74 9.18 7.73
CA ASP A 258 9.10 10.34 8.36
C ASP A 258 9.91 11.63 8.08
N PRO A 259 9.27 12.75 7.68
CA PRO A 259 9.98 13.98 7.35
C PRO A 259 10.83 14.56 8.48
N GLN A 260 10.43 14.40 9.75
CA GLN A 260 11.21 14.88 10.89
C GLN A 260 12.43 14.01 11.12
N LEU A 261 12.26 12.69 11.07
CA LEU A 261 13.37 11.74 11.14
C LEU A 261 14.39 11.97 10.01
N ARG A 262 13.91 12.21 8.79
CA ARG A 262 14.77 12.56 7.64
C ARG A 262 15.59 13.81 7.94
N ALA A 263 14.97 14.88 8.42
CA ALA A 263 15.67 16.13 8.73
C ALA A 263 16.74 15.94 9.82
N ARG A 264 16.49 15.07 10.81
CA ARG A 264 17.49 14.73 11.84
C ARG A 264 18.72 14.04 11.24
N LEU A 265 18.51 13.02 10.40
CA LEU A 265 19.60 12.34 9.69
C LEU A 265 20.37 13.28 8.75
N GLU A 266 19.69 14.27 8.14
CA GLU A 266 20.33 15.30 7.31
C GLU A 266 21.26 16.23 8.10
N ASN A 267 21.18 16.27 9.44
CA ASN A 267 22.03 17.12 10.28
C ASN A 267 23.17 16.38 10.99
N VAL A 268 23.19 15.04 10.92
CA VAL A 268 24.24 14.21 11.52
C VAL A 268 25.26 13.80 10.44
N ALA A 269 26.53 13.70 10.81
CA ALA A 269 27.60 13.22 9.94
C ALA A 269 27.56 11.68 9.77
N VAL A 270 27.89 11.18 8.57
CA VAL A 270 27.96 9.74 8.29
C VAL A 270 28.97 9.04 9.21
N ALA A 271 30.09 9.69 9.50
CA ALA A 271 31.10 9.17 10.41
C ALA A 271 30.54 8.90 11.82
N THR A 272 29.72 9.80 12.37
CA THR A 272 29.09 9.64 13.68
C THR A 272 28.08 8.49 13.67
N LEU A 273 27.22 8.41 12.64
CA LEU A 273 26.25 7.32 12.49
C LEU A 273 26.95 5.96 12.38
N SER A 274 28.07 5.90 11.65
CA SER A 274 28.90 4.69 11.53
C SER A 274 29.44 4.22 12.89
N VAL A 275 29.92 5.13 13.74
CA VAL A 275 30.37 4.81 15.11
C VAL A 275 29.21 4.24 15.95
N GLN A 276 28.02 4.81 15.84
CA GLN A 276 26.82 4.36 16.57
C GLN A 276 26.31 3.00 16.10
N LEU A 277 26.41 2.68 14.81
CA LEU A 277 26.12 1.34 14.29
C LEU A 277 27.15 0.32 14.79
N ARG A 278 28.44 0.69 14.74
CA ARG A 278 29.53 -0.16 15.22
C ARG A 278 29.42 -0.50 16.69
N SER A 279 29.03 0.45 17.55
CA SER A 279 28.83 0.17 18.98
C SER A 279 27.69 -0.82 19.25
N ARG A 280 26.81 -1.05 18.28
CA ARG A 280 25.71 -2.02 18.31
C ARG A 280 26.03 -3.32 17.58
N GLY A 281 27.27 -3.50 17.13
CA GLY A 281 27.74 -4.71 16.44
C GLY A 281 27.56 -4.70 14.91
N PHE A 282 27.06 -3.60 14.34
CA PHE A 282 26.89 -3.45 12.89
C PHE A 282 28.15 -2.80 12.28
N ASN A 283 29.11 -3.63 11.87
CA ASN A 283 30.39 -3.17 11.32
C ASN A 283 30.38 -3.07 9.77
N GLU A 284 29.64 -3.93 9.10
CA GLU A 284 29.64 -4.08 7.63
C GLU A 284 28.50 -3.25 6.99
N VAL A 285 28.45 -1.96 7.32
CA VAL A 285 27.36 -1.04 6.93
C VAL A 285 27.78 0.00 5.88
N SER A 286 29.07 0.08 5.57
CA SER A 286 29.61 1.07 4.64
C SER A 286 29.56 0.59 3.20
N PHE A 287 29.29 1.50 2.26
CA PHE A 287 29.43 1.25 0.84
C PHE A 287 30.88 1.50 0.39
N ASP A 288 31.79 0.56 0.66
CA ASP A 288 33.22 0.77 0.38
C ASP A 288 33.50 1.00 -1.10
N GLY A 289 34.42 1.94 -1.36
CA GLY A 289 34.85 2.30 -2.71
C GLY A 289 33.89 3.22 -3.44
N VAL A 290 32.75 3.55 -2.85
CA VAL A 290 31.78 4.51 -3.38
C VAL A 290 32.13 5.92 -2.90
N THR A 291 32.16 6.89 -3.81
CA THR A 291 32.45 8.30 -3.52
C THR A 291 31.45 9.22 -4.21
N PRO A 292 31.21 10.44 -3.70
CA PRO A 292 30.31 11.37 -4.35
C PRO A 292 30.84 11.81 -5.71
N LEU A 293 29.94 11.94 -6.69
CA LEU A 293 30.29 12.38 -8.04
C LEU A 293 30.82 13.83 -8.07
N ARG A 294 30.38 14.65 -7.10
CA ARG A 294 30.89 15.99 -6.82
C ARG A 294 30.93 16.22 -5.30
N PRO A 295 31.92 16.96 -4.78
CA PRO A 295 31.95 17.35 -3.37
C PRO A 295 30.68 18.08 -2.93
N GLY A 296 30.30 17.92 -1.66
CA GLY A 296 29.14 18.52 -1.02
C GLY A 296 27.81 17.82 -1.33
N MET A 297 27.84 16.63 -1.95
CA MET A 297 26.62 15.86 -2.18
C MET A 297 26.19 15.14 -0.90
N LYS A 298 24.90 15.22 -0.56
CA LYS A 298 24.30 14.49 0.57
C LYS A 298 23.12 13.65 0.10
N ILE A 299 22.95 12.45 0.65
CA ILE A 299 21.80 11.59 0.45
C ILE A 299 21.22 11.22 1.81
N VAL A 300 19.89 11.35 1.96
CA VAL A 300 19.11 10.70 3.02
C VAL A 300 17.83 10.18 2.40
N GLY A 301 17.56 8.89 2.55
CA GLY A 301 16.33 8.28 2.03
C GLY A 301 16.27 6.77 2.22
N THR A 302 15.25 6.14 1.66
CA THR A 302 15.00 4.70 1.83
C THR A 302 15.47 3.89 0.63
N ALA A 303 16.12 2.76 0.86
CA ALA A 303 16.75 1.98 -0.18
C ALA A 303 15.72 1.33 -1.11
N ARG A 304 15.94 1.53 -2.41
CA ARG A 304 15.39 0.69 -3.47
C ARG A 304 16.54 0.03 -4.22
N THR A 305 16.47 -1.27 -4.44
CA THR A 305 17.66 -2.04 -4.80
C THR A 305 17.63 -2.55 -6.24
N LEU A 306 18.80 -2.64 -6.87
CA LEU A 306 18.99 -3.22 -8.21
C LEU A 306 20.26 -4.06 -8.24
N ARG A 307 20.18 -5.28 -8.76
CA ARG A 307 21.31 -6.19 -8.91
C ARG A 307 21.71 -6.39 -10.37
N TYR A 308 23.02 -6.32 -10.62
CA TYR A 308 23.63 -6.71 -11.88
C TYR A 308 24.41 -8.00 -11.76
N LEU A 309 24.23 -8.91 -12.71
CA LEU A 309 25.10 -10.09 -12.89
C LEU A 309 26.26 -9.82 -13.85
N PRO A 310 27.34 -10.62 -13.78
CA PRO A 310 28.38 -10.60 -14.81
C PRO A 310 27.79 -10.83 -16.19
N TYR A 311 28.38 -10.18 -17.19
CA TYR A 311 27.93 -10.34 -18.56
C TYR A 311 28.01 -11.80 -19.01
N ARG A 312 26.88 -12.30 -19.50
CA ARG A 312 26.78 -13.55 -20.26
C ARG A 312 25.84 -13.31 -21.42
N LYS A 313 26.26 -13.64 -22.64
CA LYS A 313 25.55 -13.25 -23.86
C LYS A 313 24.08 -13.70 -23.87
N ASP A 314 23.83 -14.95 -23.53
CA ASP A 314 22.48 -15.55 -23.50
C ASP A 314 21.56 -14.89 -22.45
N LEU A 315 22.11 -14.46 -21.31
CA LEU A 315 21.36 -13.72 -20.29
C LEU A 315 21.08 -12.29 -20.76
N PHE A 316 22.08 -11.62 -21.37
CA PHE A 316 21.91 -10.26 -21.87
C PHE A 316 20.91 -10.20 -23.03
N ASP A 317 20.90 -11.17 -23.94
CA ASP A 317 19.93 -11.24 -25.03
C ASP A 317 18.49 -11.31 -24.50
N LYS A 318 18.27 -11.96 -23.34
CA LYS A 318 16.96 -12.10 -22.70
C LYS A 318 16.56 -10.90 -21.84
N MET A 319 17.52 -10.35 -21.08
CA MET A 319 17.24 -9.44 -19.97
C MET A 319 17.81 -8.02 -20.19
N GLY A 320 18.74 -7.84 -21.13
CA GLY A 320 19.49 -6.59 -21.30
C GLY A 320 18.79 -5.53 -22.14
N GLY A 321 17.90 -5.93 -23.06
CA GLY A 321 17.18 -5.01 -23.96
C GLY A 321 15.87 -4.44 -23.41
N GLY A 322 15.20 -3.59 -24.18
CA GLY A 322 13.83 -3.15 -23.89
C GLY A 322 13.67 -2.41 -22.55
N PHE A 323 12.54 -2.61 -21.88
CA PHE A 323 12.23 -2.11 -20.54
C PHE A 323 12.71 -3.12 -19.48
N ASN A 324 14.04 -3.30 -19.41
CA ASN A 324 14.72 -4.23 -18.50
C ASN A 324 14.64 -3.83 -17.02
N HIS A 325 15.17 -4.66 -16.11
CA HIS A 325 15.13 -4.42 -14.66
C HIS A 325 15.80 -3.11 -14.23
N GLN A 326 16.83 -2.61 -14.94
CA GLN A 326 17.42 -1.30 -14.64
C GLN A 326 16.42 -0.19 -14.90
N LYS A 327 15.77 -0.20 -16.06
CA LYS A 327 14.76 0.81 -16.40
C LYS A 327 13.54 0.68 -15.50
N GLN A 328 13.09 -0.53 -15.18
CA GLN A 328 11.99 -0.76 -14.25
C GLN A 328 12.28 -0.17 -12.87
N ALA A 329 13.47 -0.43 -12.29
CA ALA A 329 13.86 0.13 -11.00
C ALA A 329 13.89 1.67 -11.00
N ILE A 330 14.46 2.26 -12.06
CA ILE A 330 14.57 3.72 -12.21
C ILE A 330 13.22 4.38 -12.49
N ASP A 331 12.33 3.71 -13.23
CA ASP A 331 11.02 4.25 -13.59
C ASP A 331 10.02 4.17 -12.43
N SER A 332 10.22 3.20 -11.53
CA SER A 332 9.36 2.95 -10.38
C SER A 332 9.82 3.62 -9.09
N VAL A 333 11.08 4.08 -8.99
CA VAL A 333 11.60 4.79 -7.81
C VAL A 333 10.63 5.88 -7.36
N GLY A 334 10.41 5.94 -6.06
CA GLY A 334 9.48 6.84 -5.39
C GLY A 334 10.16 8.10 -4.86
N GLU A 335 9.34 9.04 -4.41
CA GLU A 335 9.81 10.26 -3.76
C GLU A 335 10.54 9.92 -2.45
N GLY A 336 11.73 10.46 -2.27
CA GLY A 336 12.56 10.20 -1.08
C GLY A 336 13.29 8.85 -1.06
N GLU A 337 13.11 8.00 -2.09
CA GLU A 337 13.85 6.75 -2.20
C GLU A 337 15.26 6.97 -2.77
N VAL A 338 16.20 6.11 -2.40
CA VAL A 338 17.57 6.05 -2.92
C VAL A 338 17.72 4.80 -3.74
N LEU A 339 18.08 4.95 -5.02
CA LEU A 339 18.35 3.80 -5.86
C LEU A 339 19.76 3.27 -5.58
N VAL A 340 19.85 2.06 -5.01
CA VAL A 340 21.10 1.38 -4.62
C VAL A 340 21.38 0.24 -5.57
N MET A 341 22.54 0.26 -6.23
CA MET A 341 22.83 -0.59 -7.39
C MET A 341 24.10 -1.43 -7.18
N GLU A 342 23.90 -2.73 -6.96
CA GLU A 342 24.96 -3.75 -6.88
C GLU A 342 25.51 -4.06 -8.29
N ALA A 343 26.69 -3.53 -8.58
CA ALA A 343 27.49 -3.75 -9.78
C ALA A 343 28.72 -4.62 -9.51
N ARG A 344 28.79 -5.26 -8.33
CA ARG A 344 29.86 -6.19 -7.92
C ARG A 344 31.23 -5.53 -7.81
N ARG A 345 31.27 -4.21 -7.55
CA ARG A 345 32.50 -3.40 -7.56
C ARG A 345 33.27 -3.44 -8.90
N ASP A 346 32.63 -3.77 -10.02
CA ASP A 346 33.23 -3.76 -11.36
C ASP A 346 33.08 -2.38 -12.01
N ASN A 347 34.16 -1.59 -11.96
CA ASN A 347 34.21 -0.23 -12.49
C ASN A 347 34.52 -0.15 -14.00
N THR A 348 34.51 -1.27 -14.72
CA THR A 348 34.90 -1.32 -16.15
C THR A 348 33.75 -1.18 -17.15
N ALA A 349 32.55 -0.83 -16.67
CA ALA A 349 31.41 -0.38 -17.48
C ALA A 349 30.45 0.51 -16.66
N GLY A 350 29.70 1.37 -17.33
CA GLY A 350 28.74 2.26 -16.70
C GLY A 350 27.43 1.54 -16.34
N THR A 351 26.93 1.77 -15.12
CA THR A 351 25.61 1.32 -14.65
C THR A 351 24.56 2.43 -14.67
N LEU A 352 24.97 3.70 -14.75
CA LEU A 352 24.10 4.87 -14.84
C LEU A 352 24.59 5.82 -15.93
N GLY A 353 23.67 6.58 -16.52
CA GLY A 353 23.97 7.70 -17.41
C GLY A 353 22.96 8.83 -17.20
N ASP A 354 23.19 9.96 -17.88
CA ASP A 354 22.43 11.21 -17.79
C ASP A 354 20.90 11.04 -17.90
N ILE A 355 20.40 10.33 -18.91
CA ILE A 355 18.96 10.14 -19.13
C ILE A 355 18.31 9.38 -17.98
N LEU A 356 18.98 8.35 -17.47
CA LEU A 356 18.46 7.53 -16.38
C LEU A 356 18.54 8.27 -15.04
N ALA A 357 19.60 9.05 -14.81
CA ALA A 357 19.71 9.94 -13.66
C ALA A 357 18.61 11.02 -13.68
N LEU A 358 18.34 11.60 -14.86
CA LEU A 358 17.24 12.56 -15.05
C LEU A 358 15.89 11.92 -14.73
N ARG A 359 15.66 10.69 -15.17
CA ARG A 359 14.41 9.98 -14.85
C ARG A 359 14.25 9.78 -13.35
N ALA A 360 15.28 9.32 -12.66
CA ALA A 360 15.25 9.17 -11.20
C ALA A 360 14.94 10.50 -10.50
N LYS A 361 15.55 11.60 -10.95
CA LYS A 361 15.26 12.95 -10.44
C LYS A 361 13.80 13.35 -10.63
N VAL A 362 13.25 13.17 -11.83
CA VAL A 362 11.84 13.51 -12.15
C VAL A 362 10.86 12.70 -11.31
N ARG A 363 11.26 11.49 -10.88
CA ARG A 363 10.47 10.65 -9.99
C ARG A 363 10.53 11.06 -8.51
N GLY A 364 11.42 11.99 -8.15
CA GLY A 364 11.60 12.45 -6.77
C GLY A 364 12.62 11.65 -5.95
N ALA A 365 13.47 10.83 -6.59
CA ALA A 365 14.49 10.08 -5.87
C ALA A 365 15.43 11.01 -5.08
N ALA A 366 15.75 10.63 -3.84
CA ALA A 366 16.68 11.34 -2.97
C ALA A 366 18.13 11.24 -3.45
N GLY A 367 18.48 10.18 -4.19
CA GLY A 367 19.81 9.99 -4.74
C GLY A 367 20.01 8.64 -5.43
N VAL A 368 21.21 8.43 -5.97
CA VAL A 368 21.62 7.15 -6.55
C VAL A 368 22.96 6.72 -5.97
N ILE A 369 23.05 5.47 -5.52
CA ILE A 369 24.28 4.81 -5.11
C ILE A 369 24.54 3.64 -6.06
N THR A 370 25.76 3.55 -6.60
CA THR A 370 26.21 2.35 -7.32
C THR A 370 27.62 2.01 -6.90
N ASP A 371 27.91 0.74 -6.62
CA ASP A 371 29.29 0.30 -6.42
C ASP A 371 30.05 0.06 -7.74
N GLY A 372 29.42 0.38 -8.89
CA GLY A 372 30.04 0.37 -10.20
C GLY A 372 30.33 1.78 -10.72
N SER A 373 30.60 1.88 -12.03
CA SER A 373 30.94 3.16 -12.66
C SER A 373 29.72 3.91 -13.20
N VAL A 374 29.83 5.24 -13.26
CA VAL A 374 28.89 6.12 -13.97
C VAL A 374 29.45 6.47 -15.36
N ARG A 375 28.57 6.45 -16.37
CA ARG A 375 28.85 6.95 -17.72
C ARG A 375 28.42 8.42 -17.82
N ASP A 376 29.15 9.20 -18.62
CA ASP A 376 28.88 10.63 -18.85
C ASP A 376 28.78 11.41 -17.52
N ALA A 377 29.76 11.18 -16.64
CA ALA A 377 29.81 11.72 -15.29
C ALA A 377 29.54 13.24 -15.20
N ALA A 378 30.08 14.03 -16.14
CA ALA A 378 29.83 15.47 -16.19
C ALA A 378 28.34 15.79 -16.44
N ALA A 379 27.70 15.11 -17.40
CA ALA A 379 26.29 15.31 -17.69
C ALA A 379 25.39 14.82 -16.54
N VAL A 380 25.72 13.67 -15.92
CA VAL A 380 25.02 13.17 -14.73
C VAL A 380 25.14 14.15 -13.57
N ALA A 381 26.32 14.74 -13.37
CA ALA A 381 26.54 15.75 -12.35
C ALA A 381 25.65 16.99 -12.58
N GLU A 382 25.45 17.43 -13.83
CA GLU A 382 24.60 18.57 -14.19
C GLU A 382 23.09 18.30 -13.99
N VAL A 383 22.65 17.04 -14.04
CA VAL A 383 21.25 16.67 -13.74
C VAL A 383 20.82 17.18 -12.36
N GLY A 384 21.74 17.21 -11.39
CA GLY A 384 21.49 17.76 -10.05
C GLY A 384 20.72 16.81 -9.12
N ILE A 385 20.79 15.50 -9.37
CA ILE A 385 20.49 14.47 -8.37
C ILE A 385 21.81 14.04 -7.70
N PRO A 386 21.86 13.83 -6.37
CA PRO A 386 23.06 13.30 -5.73
C PRO A 386 23.39 11.89 -6.25
N VAL A 387 24.64 11.68 -6.68
CA VAL A 387 25.11 10.39 -7.18
C VAL A 387 26.41 10.03 -6.51
N PHE A 388 26.47 8.80 -6.03
CA PHE A 388 27.61 8.18 -5.37
C PHE A 388 27.99 6.93 -6.17
N CYS A 389 29.24 6.86 -6.61
CA CYS A 389 29.69 5.80 -7.52
C CYS A 389 31.06 5.22 -7.17
N GLY A 390 31.30 3.97 -7.58
CA GLY A 390 32.59 3.29 -7.50
C GLY A 390 33.65 3.81 -8.48
N GLY A 391 33.22 4.48 -9.55
CA GLY A 391 34.12 5.05 -10.56
C GLY A 391 33.40 5.73 -11.72
N GLN A 392 34.18 6.10 -12.74
CA GLN A 392 33.67 6.67 -13.99
C GLN A 392 34.17 5.86 -15.17
N HIS A 393 33.30 5.55 -16.13
CA HIS A 393 33.70 4.74 -17.28
C HIS A 393 32.83 5.05 -18.52
N PRO A 394 33.41 5.18 -19.73
CA PRO A 394 32.66 5.60 -20.93
C PRO A 394 31.76 4.49 -21.52
N ALA A 395 32.04 3.22 -21.21
CA ALA A 395 31.27 2.11 -21.78
C ALA A 395 29.85 2.01 -21.22
N VAL A 396 28.93 1.55 -22.07
CA VAL A 396 27.50 1.37 -21.76
C VAL A 396 27.20 0.04 -21.07
N LEU A 397 25.95 -0.07 -20.60
CA LEU A 397 25.34 -1.33 -20.15
C LEU A 397 25.51 -2.43 -21.21
N GLY A 398 25.78 -3.66 -20.77
CA GLY A 398 25.99 -4.80 -21.67
C GLY A 398 27.44 -5.09 -22.06
N ARG A 399 28.42 -4.28 -21.63
CA ARG A 399 29.84 -4.68 -21.68
C ARG A 399 30.21 -5.66 -20.57
N ARG A 400 29.76 -5.38 -19.34
CA ARG A 400 30.07 -6.16 -18.12
C ARG A 400 28.87 -6.53 -17.27
N HIS A 401 27.76 -5.83 -17.44
CA HIS A 401 26.61 -5.92 -16.55
C HIS A 401 25.37 -6.40 -17.31
N VAL A 402 24.69 -7.39 -16.75
CA VAL A 402 23.31 -7.78 -17.11
C VAL A 402 22.40 -7.30 -15.98
N PRO A 403 21.44 -6.40 -16.22
CA PRO A 403 20.43 -6.07 -15.20
C PRO A 403 19.56 -7.31 -14.97
N TYR A 404 19.50 -7.79 -13.73
CA TYR A 404 18.92 -9.11 -13.46
C TYR A 404 17.63 -9.07 -12.65
N GLU A 405 17.62 -8.33 -11.54
CA GLU A 405 16.46 -8.20 -10.65
C GLU A 405 16.56 -6.91 -9.83
N HIS A 406 15.43 -6.42 -9.34
CA HIS A 406 15.30 -5.23 -8.50
C HIS A 406 14.31 -5.52 -7.35
N ASP A 407 14.31 -4.67 -6.33
CA ASP A 407 13.49 -4.81 -5.11
C ASP A 407 13.76 -6.13 -4.35
N VAL A 408 15.04 -6.53 -4.29
CA VAL A 408 15.55 -7.69 -3.55
C VAL A 408 16.68 -7.30 -2.61
N THR A 409 17.04 -8.14 -1.64
CA THR A 409 18.25 -7.93 -0.84
C THR A 409 19.50 -8.04 -1.72
N ILE A 410 20.37 -7.03 -1.68
CA ILE A 410 21.61 -6.94 -2.47
C ILE A 410 22.84 -6.76 -1.58
N SER A 411 24.03 -6.95 -2.18
CA SER A 411 25.30 -6.53 -1.58
C SER A 411 25.87 -5.40 -2.41
N CYS A 412 25.95 -4.18 -1.87
CA CYS A 412 26.46 -3.02 -2.59
C CYS A 412 27.58 -2.40 -1.78
N GLY A 413 28.76 -2.26 -2.38
CA GLY A 413 29.92 -1.74 -1.66
C GLY A 413 30.29 -2.61 -0.45
N GLY A 414 29.92 -3.90 -0.42
CA GLY A 414 30.19 -4.82 0.69
C GLY A 414 29.10 -4.83 1.77
N ALA A 415 28.28 -3.79 1.87
CA ALA A 415 27.14 -3.76 2.79
C ALA A 415 25.96 -4.58 2.26
N THR A 416 25.25 -5.25 3.17
CA THR A 416 23.95 -5.87 2.86
C THR A 416 22.87 -4.81 2.89
N VAL A 417 22.09 -4.69 1.82
CA VAL A 417 21.02 -3.69 1.70
C VAL A 417 19.72 -4.38 1.39
N MET A 418 18.74 -4.19 2.27
CA MET A 418 17.36 -4.61 2.04
C MET A 418 16.53 -3.43 1.57
N VAL A 419 15.44 -3.72 0.85
CA VAL A 419 14.49 -2.69 0.44
C VAL A 419 13.93 -2.01 1.70
N GLY A 420 13.91 -0.67 1.70
CA GLY A 420 13.39 0.12 2.81
C GLY A 420 14.42 0.50 3.89
N ASP A 421 15.61 -0.11 3.90
CA ASP A 421 16.70 0.33 4.78
C ASP A 421 17.04 1.81 4.56
N VAL A 422 17.54 2.49 5.58
CA VAL A 422 17.81 3.93 5.50
C VAL A 422 19.24 4.16 5.03
N ILE A 423 19.39 4.93 3.96
CA ILE A 423 20.67 5.28 3.37
C ILE A 423 21.03 6.69 3.77
N VAL A 424 22.25 6.88 4.28
CA VAL A 424 22.83 8.19 4.56
C VAL A 424 24.19 8.28 3.88
N ALA A 425 24.43 9.34 3.11
CA ALA A 425 25.70 9.58 2.45
C ALA A 425 26.09 11.04 2.49
N ASP A 426 27.38 11.32 2.63
CA ASP A 426 28.02 12.63 2.56
C ASP A 426 29.43 12.50 1.95
N ASP A 427 30.28 13.51 2.05
CA ASP A 427 31.61 13.49 1.44
C ASP A 427 32.55 12.41 1.98
N ASP A 428 32.31 11.87 3.18
CA ASP A 428 33.11 10.78 3.77
C ASP A 428 32.71 9.40 3.22
N GLY A 429 31.54 9.30 2.59
CA GLY A 429 31.04 8.08 1.96
C GLY A 429 29.55 7.85 2.21
N ALA A 430 29.13 6.60 2.13
CA ALA A 430 27.74 6.21 2.36
C ALA A 430 27.65 5.03 3.32
N ILE A 431 26.56 4.96 4.08
CA ILE A 431 26.21 3.84 4.96
C ILE A 431 24.75 3.43 4.79
N VAL A 432 24.46 2.18 5.15
CA VAL A 432 23.11 1.65 5.31
C VAL A 432 22.79 1.44 6.80
N ILE A 433 21.63 1.92 7.22
CA ILE A 433 21.09 1.77 8.57
C ILE A 433 19.86 0.85 8.47
N PRO A 434 19.86 -0.31 9.15
CA PRO A 434 18.67 -1.16 9.21
C PRO A 434 17.47 -0.36 9.72
N ARG A 435 16.33 -0.48 9.02
CA ARG A 435 15.13 0.34 9.29
C ARG A 435 14.75 0.42 10.77
N HIS A 436 14.78 -0.70 11.47
CA HIS A 436 14.36 -0.81 12.87
C HIS A 436 15.32 -0.14 13.88
N LEU A 437 16.53 0.24 13.46
CA LEU A 437 17.54 0.88 14.33
C LEU A 437 17.64 2.39 14.11
N VAL A 438 17.02 2.93 13.06
CA VAL A 438 17.28 4.31 12.61
C VAL A 438 17.05 5.35 13.70
N GLU A 439 15.95 5.25 14.45
CA GLU A 439 15.60 6.20 15.51
C GLU A 439 16.60 6.16 16.67
N GLU A 440 17.03 4.96 17.06
CA GLU A 440 17.98 4.79 18.14
C GLU A 440 19.39 5.29 17.74
N VAL A 441 19.79 4.99 16.52
CA VAL A 441 21.11 5.37 15.98
C VAL A 441 21.22 6.87 15.81
N VAL A 442 20.22 7.53 15.23
CA VAL A 442 20.25 8.99 15.02
C VAL A 442 20.18 9.74 16.34
N ALA A 443 19.36 9.31 17.30
CA ALA A 443 19.31 9.91 18.64
C ALA A 443 20.67 9.82 19.34
N ALA A 444 21.31 8.65 19.31
CA ALA A 444 22.62 8.48 19.93
C ALA A 444 23.73 9.28 19.22
N ALA A 445 23.62 9.46 17.90
CA ALA A 445 24.54 10.26 17.12
C ALA A 445 24.38 11.76 17.40
N GLU A 446 23.16 12.27 17.51
CA GLU A 446 22.87 13.65 17.92
C GLU A 446 23.49 13.96 19.30
N ASP A 447 23.34 13.05 20.28
CA ASP A 447 23.95 13.20 21.61
C ASP A 447 25.50 13.13 21.55
N GLN A 448 26.06 12.34 20.64
CA GLN A 448 27.51 12.30 20.44
C GLN A 448 28.04 13.61 19.84
N GLU A 449 27.44 14.15 18.77
CA GLU A 449 27.89 15.40 18.15
C GLU A 449 27.76 16.59 19.10
N HIS A 450 26.73 16.58 19.95
CA HIS A 450 26.57 17.59 21.01
C HIS A 450 27.72 17.54 22.02
N ARG A 451 28.14 16.35 22.44
CA ARG A 451 29.33 16.15 23.30
C ARG A 451 30.61 16.58 22.59
N GLU A 452 30.75 16.27 21.31
CA GLU A 452 31.92 16.63 20.52
C GLU A 452 32.04 18.14 20.31
N THR A 453 30.92 18.86 20.22
CA THR A 453 30.89 20.34 20.20
C THR A 453 31.52 20.91 21.46
N PHE A 454 31.14 20.40 22.63
CA PHE A 454 31.77 20.78 23.90
C PHE A 454 33.27 20.46 23.90
N ILE A 455 33.65 19.25 23.49
CA ILE A 455 35.07 18.83 23.47
C ILE A 455 35.89 19.74 22.55
N ALA A 456 35.40 20.04 21.35
CA ALA A 456 36.03 20.93 20.40
C ALA A 456 36.21 22.34 20.98
N GLN A 457 35.20 22.87 21.67
CA GLN A 457 35.29 24.15 22.37
C GLN A 457 36.40 24.13 23.44
N MET A 458 36.44 23.10 24.28
CA MET A 458 37.45 23.00 25.34
C MET A 458 38.87 22.89 24.75
N VAL A 459 39.05 22.11 23.68
CA VAL A 459 40.34 22.01 22.98
C VAL A 459 40.74 23.36 22.37
N ALA A 460 39.79 24.09 21.77
CA ALA A 460 40.05 25.43 21.23
C ALA A 460 40.43 26.45 22.33
N GLU A 461 39.92 26.27 23.54
CA GLU A 461 40.32 27.03 24.75
C GLU A 461 41.68 26.59 25.33
N GLY A 462 42.34 25.59 24.73
CA GLY A 462 43.67 25.11 25.13
C GLY A 462 43.67 23.90 26.08
N ALA A 463 42.53 23.24 26.29
CA ALA A 463 42.48 22.02 27.09
C ALA A 463 43.21 20.85 26.42
N SER A 464 43.88 20.02 27.22
CA SER A 464 44.44 18.75 26.75
C SER A 464 43.32 17.76 26.43
N VAL A 465 43.52 16.96 25.38
CA VAL A 465 42.61 15.85 25.02
C VAL A 465 42.64 14.69 26.02
N ASP A 466 43.68 14.61 26.88
CA ASP A 466 43.82 13.54 27.85
C ASP A 466 42.71 13.56 28.91
N GLY A 467 41.81 12.57 28.81
CA GLY A 467 40.64 12.43 29.68
C GLY A 467 39.44 13.30 29.29
N LEU A 468 39.58 14.14 28.25
CA LEU A 468 38.52 14.92 27.62
C LEU A 468 37.92 14.19 26.40
N TYR A 469 38.73 13.48 25.60
CA TYR A 469 38.27 12.73 24.42
C TYR A 469 38.66 11.23 24.50
N PRO A 470 37.73 10.33 24.85
CA PRO A 470 36.38 10.61 25.33
C PRO A 470 36.40 11.13 26.79
N ILE A 471 35.31 11.77 27.22
CA ILE A 471 35.16 12.37 28.56
C ILE A 471 35.23 11.27 29.63
N LYS A 472 36.39 11.17 30.30
CA LYS A 472 36.66 10.16 31.34
C LYS A 472 36.87 10.78 32.71
N LYS A 473 37.55 11.93 32.80
CA LYS A 473 37.88 12.56 34.08
C LYS A 473 36.63 13.25 34.67
N PRO A 474 36.38 13.14 35.99
CA PRO A 474 35.21 13.75 36.64
C PRO A 474 35.08 15.25 36.40
N GLU A 475 36.20 15.97 36.38
CA GLU A 475 36.25 17.42 36.11
C GLU A 475 35.58 17.81 34.77
N TRP A 476 35.79 17.02 33.72
CA TRP A 476 35.19 17.26 32.41
C TRP A 476 33.70 16.89 32.38
N LYS A 477 33.28 15.90 33.17
CA LYS A 477 31.85 15.56 33.32
C LYS A 477 31.08 16.70 33.96
N THR A 478 31.58 17.24 35.07
CA THR A 478 30.95 18.38 35.75
C THR A 478 30.93 19.62 34.85
N ARG A 479 32.00 19.87 34.10
CA ARG A 479 32.05 21.01 33.16
C ARG A 479 31.10 20.83 31.97
N TYR A 480 30.93 19.61 31.47
CA TYR A 480 29.94 19.29 30.44
C TYR A 480 28.50 19.45 30.96
N GLU A 481 28.20 18.97 32.16
CA GLU A 481 26.89 19.13 32.80
C GLU A 481 26.52 20.61 33.01
N ALA A 482 27.50 21.45 33.38
CA ALA A 482 27.30 22.89 33.44
C ALA A 482 27.07 23.50 32.05
N TRP A 483 27.87 23.10 31.05
CA TRP A 483 27.74 23.57 29.66
C TRP A 483 26.38 23.23 29.04
N LEU A 484 25.79 22.08 29.41
CA LEU A 484 24.44 21.68 29.00
C LEU A 484 23.32 22.61 29.49
N GLN A 485 23.53 23.38 30.56
CA GLN A 485 22.53 24.36 31.02
C GLN A 485 22.38 25.51 30.02
N ASP A 486 23.50 25.94 29.43
CA ASP A 486 23.55 27.02 28.44
C ASP A 486 23.39 26.49 26.99
N ASN A 487 23.70 25.22 26.77
CA ASN A 487 23.63 24.53 25.48
C ASN A 487 22.83 23.24 25.63
N PRO A 488 21.50 23.34 25.83
CA PRO A 488 20.69 22.17 26.13
C PRO A 488 20.56 21.28 24.89
N LEU A 489 20.42 19.97 25.10
CA LEU A 489 20.28 19.00 24.01
C LEU A 489 19.14 19.39 23.05
N PRO A 490 19.25 19.03 21.75
CA PRO A 490 18.17 19.16 20.78
C PRO A 490 16.83 18.63 21.34
N SER A 491 15.72 19.26 20.97
CA SER A 491 14.38 18.87 21.43
C SER A 491 14.04 17.40 21.16
N SER A 492 14.62 16.80 20.10
CA SER A 492 14.49 15.38 19.73
C SER A 492 14.95 14.40 20.82
N LEU A 493 15.79 14.83 21.76
CA LEU A 493 16.33 14.02 22.86
C LEU A 493 15.66 14.30 24.21
N ARG A 494 14.75 15.29 24.28
CA ARG A 494 14.05 15.65 25.54
C ARG A 494 12.76 14.89 25.75
N GLU A 495 12.16 14.34 24.69
CA GLU A 495 10.89 13.59 24.74
C GLU A 495 11.06 12.08 25.02
N SER A 496 12.30 11.58 25.09
CA SER A 496 12.62 10.16 25.27
C SER A 496 13.15 9.79 26.68
N LYS A 497 12.96 10.65 27.68
CA LYS A 497 13.31 10.39 29.08
C LYS A 497 12.12 10.39 30.03
#